data_AF-A0A9W9ZLU2-F1
#
_entry.id   AF-A0A9W9ZLU2-F1
#
_cell.length_a   1.000
_cell.length_b   1.000
_cell.length_c   1.000
_cell.angle_alpha   90.00
_cell.angle_beta   90.00
_cell.angle_gamma   90.00
#
_symmetry.space_group_name_H-M   'P 1'
#
loop_
_entity.id
_entity.type
_entity.pdbx_description
1 polymer ?
#
loop_
_entity_poly.entity_id
_entity_poly.type
_entity_poly.pdbx_seq_one_letter_code
_entity_poly.pdbx_strand_id
1 'polypeptide(L)'
;MANFNEDVDYTNATKSSDAFTPVDLKYLTLSEIPPDLEDQLVKKLDVRRKGERLYGWQKVGEEFEIGSDDLEYLKIEYKRENGSPTSKLLSILGISKGKTVSDLVNVLKRPKVKLADVASLIRRYIKAANNSVQKKKGGAVA
;
A
#
# COMPACT_ATOMS: atom_id res chain seq x y z
N MET A 1 -50.81 9.37 20.88
CA MET A 1 -49.69 9.01 21.77
C MET A 1 -49.03 7.79 21.16
N ALA A 2 -47.80 7.95 20.65
CA ALA A 2 -47.08 6.89 19.95
C ALA A 2 -46.35 6.00 20.97
N ASN A 3 -46.52 4.68 20.84
CA ASN A 3 -45.87 3.66 21.65
C ASN A 3 -44.36 3.63 21.42
N PHE A 4 -43.59 3.74 22.50
CA PHE A 4 -42.17 3.40 22.55
C PHE A 4 -42.03 1.88 22.67
N ASN A 5 -41.49 1.23 21.64
CA ASN A 5 -40.88 -0.09 21.78
C ASN A 5 -39.37 0.12 21.91
N GLU A 6 -38.89 0.14 23.15
CA GLU A 6 -37.49 -0.07 23.49
C GLU A 6 -37.29 -1.57 23.72
N ASP A 7 -36.65 -2.24 22.76
CA ASP A 7 -35.97 -3.52 22.96
C ASP A 7 -34.86 -3.60 21.89
N VAL A 8 -33.74 -2.94 22.15
CA VAL A 8 -32.50 -3.16 21.40
C VAL A 8 -31.50 -3.76 22.36
N ASP A 9 -31.37 -5.07 22.26
CA ASP A 9 -30.48 -5.92 23.03
C ASP A 9 -29.01 -5.60 22.69
N TYR A 10 -28.33 -4.88 23.59
CA TYR A 10 -26.91 -4.55 23.48
C TYR A 10 -26.06 -5.71 23.99
N THR A 11 -26.05 -6.85 23.28
CA THR A 11 -25.11 -7.94 23.57
C THR A 11 -24.59 -8.61 22.30
N ASN A 12 -23.86 -7.85 21.47
CA ASN A 12 -22.83 -8.46 20.63
C ASN A 12 -21.48 -7.86 20.98
N ALA A 13 -20.97 -8.34 22.13
CA ALA A 13 -19.55 -8.29 22.43
C ALA A 13 -18.80 -8.82 21.22
N THR A 14 -18.09 -7.92 20.55
CA THR A 14 -17.12 -8.25 19.51
C THR A 14 -16.10 -9.17 20.14
N LYS A 15 -16.30 -10.48 19.98
CA LYS A 15 -15.23 -11.47 20.13
C LYS A 15 -14.22 -11.14 19.03
N SER A 16 -13.27 -10.29 19.39
CA SER A 16 -11.96 -10.20 18.78
C SER A 16 -11.29 -11.56 18.97
N SER A 17 -11.65 -12.53 18.14
CA SER A 17 -10.79 -13.67 17.92
C SER A 17 -9.74 -13.20 16.93
N ASP A 18 -8.51 -13.08 17.40
CA ASP A 18 -7.29 -13.01 16.60
C ASP A 18 -7.18 -14.29 15.74
N ALA A 19 -8.03 -14.39 14.73
CA ALA A 19 -7.77 -15.22 13.58
C ALA A 19 -6.85 -14.37 12.70
N PHE A 20 -5.55 -14.61 12.82
CA PHE A 20 -4.56 -14.15 11.84
C PHE A 20 -4.89 -14.85 10.52
N THR A 21 -5.89 -14.31 9.81
CA THR A 21 -6.14 -14.66 8.42
C THR A 21 -4.85 -14.33 7.69
N PRO A 22 -4.38 -15.20 6.77
CA PRO A 22 -3.29 -14.82 5.90
C PRO A 22 -3.80 -13.63 5.08
N VAL A 23 -3.49 -12.41 5.53
CA VAL A 23 -3.77 -11.20 4.76
C VAL A 23 -2.99 -11.38 3.47
N ASP A 24 -3.70 -11.66 2.37
CA ASP A 24 -3.06 -11.73 1.08
C ASP A 24 -2.63 -10.32 0.71
N LEU A 25 -1.35 -10.05 0.96
CA LEU A 25 -0.69 -8.75 0.80
C LEU A 25 -0.91 -8.13 -0.58
N LYS A 26 -1.33 -8.91 -1.58
CA LYS A 26 -1.68 -8.39 -2.91
C LYS A 26 -2.96 -7.54 -2.89
N TYR A 27 -3.90 -7.85 -2.02
CA TYR A 27 -5.19 -7.14 -1.90
C TYR A 27 -5.20 -6.11 -0.79
N LEU A 28 -4.10 -5.99 -0.05
CA LEU A 28 -3.91 -4.94 0.93
C LEU A 28 -3.98 -3.57 0.27
N THR A 29 -4.66 -2.63 0.92
CA THR A 29 -4.74 -1.26 0.43
C THR A 29 -3.37 -0.60 0.51
N LEU A 30 -3.08 0.34 -0.39
CA LEU A 30 -1.76 0.99 -0.44
C LEU A 30 -1.45 1.83 0.80
N SER A 31 -2.46 2.24 1.56
CA SER A 31 -2.31 2.96 2.84
C SER A 31 -1.98 2.06 4.02
N GLU A 32 -2.09 0.74 3.86
CA GLU A 32 -1.90 -0.24 4.94
C GLU A 32 -0.67 -1.13 4.71
N ILE A 33 0.15 -0.83 3.70
CA ILE A 33 1.31 -1.65 3.39
C ILE A 33 2.29 -1.69 4.57
N PRO A 34 3.02 -2.80 4.76
CA PRO A 34 4.00 -2.89 5.84
C PRO A 34 5.08 -1.82 5.70
N PRO A 35 5.54 -1.20 6.82
CA PRO A 35 6.56 -0.16 6.80
C PRO A 35 7.85 -0.56 6.06
N ASP A 36 8.31 -1.79 6.23
CA ASP A 36 9.50 -2.32 5.53
C ASP A 36 9.34 -2.30 4.00
N LEU A 37 8.13 -2.57 3.50
CA LEU A 37 7.84 -2.51 2.08
C LEU A 37 7.75 -1.06 1.61
N GLU A 38 7.09 -0.19 2.39
CA GLU A 38 7.01 1.23 2.11
C GLU A 38 8.41 1.86 1.97
N ASP A 39 9.30 1.63 2.92
CA ASP A 39 10.69 2.11 2.89
C ASP A 39 11.43 1.69 1.62
N GLN A 40 11.21 0.46 1.15
CA GLN A 40 11.80 -0.03 -0.09
C GLN A 40 11.22 0.67 -1.32
N LEU A 41 9.92 0.98 -1.32
CA LEU A 41 9.27 1.73 -2.39
C LEU A 41 9.78 3.17 -2.42
N VAL A 42 9.85 3.85 -1.28
CA VAL A 42 10.39 5.20 -1.13
C VAL A 42 11.79 5.29 -1.74
N LYS A 43 12.70 4.39 -1.33
CA LYS A 43 14.09 4.33 -1.83
C LYS A 43 14.18 4.13 -3.35
N LYS A 44 13.16 3.54 -3.98
CA LYS A 44 13.15 3.25 -5.42
C LYS A 44 12.41 4.29 -6.26
N LEU A 45 11.39 4.92 -5.70
CA LEU A 45 10.46 5.78 -6.44
C LEU A 45 10.76 7.28 -6.23
N ASP A 46 11.35 7.67 -5.10
CA ASP A 46 11.80 9.05 -4.84
C ASP A 46 13.15 9.37 -5.48
N VAL A 47 13.86 8.36 -5.98
CA VAL A 47 15.13 8.55 -6.69
C VAL A 47 14.90 8.63 -8.19
N ARG A 48 15.32 9.73 -8.81
CA ARG A 48 15.27 9.88 -10.26
C ARG A 48 16.31 8.97 -10.93
N ARG A 49 15.87 8.10 -11.84
CA ARG A 49 16.77 7.22 -12.60
C ARG A 49 17.60 8.05 -13.60
N LYS A 50 18.83 7.60 -13.87
CA LYS A 50 19.73 8.28 -14.81
C LYS A 50 19.08 8.38 -16.19
N GLY A 51 19.04 9.59 -16.74
CA GLY A 51 18.46 9.86 -18.06
C GLY A 51 16.93 10.04 -18.06
N GLU A 52 16.26 9.93 -16.91
CA GLU A 52 14.82 10.17 -16.80
C GLU A 52 14.52 11.59 -16.34
N ARG A 53 13.46 12.19 -16.90
CA ARG A 53 12.97 13.51 -16.48
C ARG A 53 12.11 13.44 -15.23
N LEU A 54 11.28 12.40 -15.12
CA LEU A 54 10.32 12.20 -14.03
C LEU A 54 10.87 11.23 -12.99
N TYR A 55 10.47 11.44 -11.73
CA TYR A 55 10.64 10.50 -10.65
C TYR A 55 9.73 9.28 -10.82
N GLY A 56 10.04 8.17 -10.14
CA GLY A 56 9.23 6.96 -10.23
C GLY A 56 7.81 7.18 -9.73
N TRP A 57 7.64 7.89 -8.61
CA TRP A 57 6.32 8.21 -8.05
C TRP A 57 5.48 9.09 -8.98
N GLN A 58 6.10 10.02 -9.74
CA GLN A 58 5.37 10.86 -10.68
C GLN A 58 4.74 10.00 -11.78
N LYS A 59 5.51 9.10 -12.38
CA LYS A 59 5.02 8.18 -13.41
C LYS A 59 3.89 7.28 -12.89
N VAL A 60 4.02 6.82 -11.64
CA VAL A 60 2.98 6.00 -10.99
C VAL A 60 1.71 6.84 -10.79
N GLY A 61 1.83 8.06 -10.28
CA GLY A 61 0.71 8.97 -10.07
C GLY A 61 -0.01 9.34 -11.36
N GLU A 62 0.73 9.60 -12.44
CA GLU A 62 0.16 9.87 -13.77
C GLU A 62 -0.68 8.69 -14.29
N GLU A 63 -0.19 7.46 -14.14
CA GLU A 63 -0.96 6.25 -14.53
C GLU A 63 -2.19 5.99 -13.66
N PHE A 64 -2.23 6.56 -12.46
CA PHE A 64 -3.41 6.57 -11.59
C PHE A 64 -4.27 7.82 -11.74
N GLU A 65 -4.01 8.63 -12.78
CA GLU A 65 -4.78 9.82 -13.11
C GLU A 65 -4.84 10.80 -11.93
N ILE A 66 -3.69 11.02 -11.29
CA ILE A 66 -3.49 12.15 -10.38
C ILE A 66 -3.12 13.36 -11.24
N GLY A 67 -3.76 14.50 -10.98
CA GLY A 67 -3.55 15.74 -11.73
C GLY A 67 -2.09 16.20 -11.67
N SER A 68 -1.61 16.88 -12.72
CA SER A 68 -0.24 17.40 -12.77
C SER A 68 0.06 18.33 -11.61
N ASP A 69 -0.90 19.17 -11.23
CA ASP A 69 -0.74 20.16 -10.16
C ASP A 69 -0.67 19.48 -8.79
N ASP A 70 -1.49 18.44 -8.57
CA ASP A 70 -1.45 17.61 -7.37
C ASP A 70 -0.10 16.88 -7.27
N LEU A 71 0.39 16.32 -8.38
CA LEU A 71 1.70 15.69 -8.42
C LEU A 71 2.82 16.71 -8.14
N GLU A 72 2.75 17.91 -8.72
CA GLU A 72 3.73 18.95 -8.43
C GLU A 72 3.70 19.35 -6.95
N TYR A 73 2.51 19.46 -6.38
CA TYR A 73 2.32 19.75 -4.95
C TYR A 73 2.98 18.70 -4.06
N LEU A 74 2.97 17.40 -4.42
CA LEU A 74 3.64 16.36 -3.64
C LEU A 74 5.15 16.59 -3.46
N LYS A 75 5.82 17.37 -4.31
CA LYS A 75 7.24 17.70 -4.11
C LYS A 75 7.51 18.48 -2.83
N ILE A 76 6.51 19.14 -2.24
CA ILE A 76 6.69 19.82 -0.95
C ILE A 76 7.06 18.83 0.17
N GLU A 77 6.71 17.55 0.03
CA GLU A 77 7.04 16.53 1.03
C GLU A 77 8.55 16.40 1.21
N TYR A 78 9.36 16.61 0.17
CA TYR A 78 10.82 16.61 0.30
C TYR A 78 11.37 17.69 1.25
N LYS A 79 10.58 18.72 1.57
CA LYS A 79 10.97 19.78 2.52
C LYS A 79 10.62 19.44 3.96
N ARG A 80 9.83 18.39 4.19
CA ARG A 80 9.45 17.95 5.54
C ARG A 80 10.48 16.98 6.10
N GLU A 81 10.64 16.97 7.41
CA GLU A 81 11.45 15.97 8.09
C GLU A 81 10.84 14.58 7.84
N ASN A 82 11.66 13.66 7.32
CA ASN A 82 11.25 12.32 6.88
C ASN A 82 10.13 12.30 5.83
N GLY A 83 9.93 13.40 5.10
CA GLY A 83 8.89 13.48 4.09
C GLY A 83 9.26 12.76 2.79
N SER A 84 8.29 12.06 2.22
CA SER A 84 8.41 11.33 0.96
C SER A 84 7.17 11.56 0.09
N PRO A 85 7.34 12.05 -1.16
CA PRO A 85 6.25 12.08 -2.13
C PRO A 85 5.68 10.69 -2.41
N THR A 86 6.51 9.64 -2.43
CA THR A 86 6.05 8.26 -2.57
C THR A 86 5.12 7.87 -1.43
N SER A 87 5.51 8.05 -0.17
CA SER A 87 4.64 7.73 0.98
C SER A 87 3.32 8.48 0.91
N LYS A 88 3.37 9.78 0.60
CA LYS A 88 2.16 10.60 0.50
C LYS A 88 1.25 10.13 -0.65
N LEU A 89 1.83 9.79 -1.80
CA LEU A 89 1.10 9.24 -2.94
C LEU A 89 0.43 7.91 -2.59
N LEU A 90 1.15 6.99 -1.94
CA LEU A 90 0.60 5.69 -1.53
C LEU A 90 -0.57 5.86 -0.58
N SER A 91 -0.46 6.78 0.39
CA SER A 91 -1.55 7.16 1.30
C SER A 91 -2.77 7.68 0.55
N ILE A 92 -2.60 8.61 -0.40
CA ILE A 92 -3.69 9.15 -1.23
C ILE A 92 -4.36 8.04 -2.05
N LEU A 93 -3.57 7.20 -2.71
CA LEU A 93 -4.10 6.13 -3.56
C LEU A 93 -4.85 5.07 -2.74
N GLY A 94 -4.35 4.73 -1.54
CA GLY A 94 -5.00 3.81 -0.63
C GLY A 94 -6.30 4.37 -0.06
N ILE A 95 -6.24 5.54 0.58
CA ILE A 95 -7.38 6.13 1.32
C ILE A 95 -8.45 6.64 0.35
N SER A 96 -8.07 7.43 -0.65
CA SER A 96 -9.03 8.15 -1.50
C SER A 96 -9.45 7.38 -2.74
N LYS A 97 -8.61 6.47 -3.25
CA LYS A 97 -8.88 5.71 -4.47
C LYS A 97 -9.04 4.20 -4.27
N GLY A 98 -8.92 3.71 -3.03
CA GLY A 98 -9.06 2.29 -2.68
C GLY A 98 -8.08 1.38 -3.43
N LYS A 99 -6.91 1.90 -3.84
CA LYS A 99 -5.96 1.12 -4.64
C LYS A 99 -5.20 0.14 -3.77
N THR A 100 -4.89 -1.00 -4.38
CA THR A 100 -4.24 -2.14 -3.73
C THR A 100 -2.79 -2.31 -4.19
N VAL A 101 -2.05 -3.16 -3.49
CA VAL A 101 -0.71 -3.59 -3.90
C VAL A 101 -0.72 -4.23 -5.30
N SER A 102 -1.76 -4.99 -5.64
CA SER A 102 -1.94 -5.59 -6.97
C SER A 102 -2.05 -4.52 -8.05
N ASP A 103 -2.82 -3.46 -7.80
CA ASP A 103 -2.97 -2.34 -8.74
C ASP A 103 -1.63 -1.64 -8.99
N LEU A 104 -0.88 -1.38 -7.91
CA LEU A 104 0.46 -0.80 -8.02
C LEU A 104 1.41 -1.70 -8.83
N VAL A 105 1.41 -3.01 -8.58
CA VAL A 105 2.21 -3.97 -9.35
C VAL A 105 1.85 -3.95 -10.83
N ASN A 106 0.57 -3.80 -11.16
CA ASN A 106 0.11 -3.72 -12.54
C ASN A 106 0.59 -2.41 -13.21
N VAL A 107 0.48 -1.27 -12.51
CA VAL A 107 0.95 0.04 -13.00
C VAL A 107 2.47 0.05 -13.21
N LEU A 108 3.26 -0.44 -12.25
CA LEU A 108 4.72 -0.48 -12.34
C LEU A 108 5.25 -1.25 -13.57
N LYS A 109 4.47 -2.22 -14.06
CA LYS A 109 4.78 -3.02 -15.24
C LYS A 109 4.40 -2.36 -16.57
N ARG A 110 3.62 -1.28 -16.54
CA ARG A 110 3.16 -0.62 -17.76
C ARG A 110 4.35 -0.03 -18.53
N PRO A 111 4.32 -0.06 -19.88
CA PRO A 111 5.40 0.48 -20.71
C PRO A 111 5.71 1.96 -20.50
N LYS A 112 4.75 2.74 -19.99
CA LYS A 112 4.93 4.17 -19.67
C LYS A 112 5.71 4.39 -18.36
N VAL A 113 5.55 3.48 -17.39
CA VAL A 113 6.20 3.57 -16.07
C VAL A 113 7.60 2.98 -16.11
N LYS A 114 7.77 1.80 -16.74
CA LYS A 114 9.06 1.07 -16.89
C LYS A 114 9.77 0.77 -15.56
N LEU A 115 9.02 0.41 -14.52
CA LEU A 115 9.54 0.10 -13.19
C LEU A 115 9.29 -1.39 -12.82
N ALA A 116 9.43 -2.29 -13.80
CA ALA A 116 9.18 -3.71 -13.62
C ALA A 116 10.10 -4.36 -12.56
N ASP A 117 11.29 -3.79 -12.32
CA ASP A 117 12.20 -4.22 -11.25
C ASP A 117 11.61 -3.94 -9.85
N VAL A 118 10.89 -2.83 -9.68
CA VAL A 118 10.17 -2.50 -8.44
C VAL A 118 8.97 -3.43 -8.26
N ALA A 119 8.24 -3.75 -9.34
CA ALA A 119 7.16 -4.74 -9.28
C ALA A 119 7.68 -6.13 -8.85
N SER A 120 8.87 -6.51 -9.34
CA SER A 120 9.55 -7.76 -8.95
C SER A 120 10.01 -7.73 -7.49
N LEU A 121 10.42 -6.58 -6.95
CA LEU A 121 10.71 -6.41 -5.53
C LEU A 121 9.47 -6.65 -4.67
N ILE A 122 8.32 -6.03 -5.00
CA ILE A 122 7.07 -6.24 -4.27
C ILE A 122 6.67 -7.72 -4.26
N ARG A 123 6.73 -8.39 -5.42
CA ARG A 123 6.40 -9.81 -5.54
C ARG A 123 7.30 -10.70 -4.68
N ARG A 124 8.60 -10.38 -4.60
CA ARG A 124 9.55 -11.10 -3.74
C ARG A 124 9.24 -10.90 -2.27
N TYR A 125 8.91 -9.67 -1.87
CA TYR A 125 8.49 -9.36 -0.50
C TYR A 125 7.26 -10.18 -0.10
N ILE A 126 6.21 -10.18 -0.92
CA ILE A 126 4.98 -10.96 -0.66
C ILE A 126 5.29 -12.46 -0.54
N LYS A 127 6.12 -13.01 -1.44
CA LYS A 127 6.51 -14.42 -1.39
C LYS A 127 7.27 -14.75 -0.09
N ALA A 128 8.19 -13.89 0.33
CA ALA A 128 8.96 -14.07 1.56
C ALA A 128 8.06 -14.01 2.80
N ALA A 129 7.15 -13.03 2.86
CA ALA A 129 6.16 -12.90 3.93
C ALA A 129 5.28 -14.15 4.05
N ASN A 130 4.73 -14.64 2.94
CA ASN A 130 3.90 -15.85 2.93
C ASN A 130 4.65 -17.10 3.40
N ASN A 131 5.92 -17.26 3.01
CA ASN A 131 6.76 -18.39 3.44
C ASN A 131 7.07 -18.33 4.95
N SER A 132 7.24 -17.13 5.51
CA SER A 132 7.50 -16.97 6.95
C SER A 132 6.29 -17.36 7.81
N VAL A 133 5.07 -17.06 7.33
CA VAL A 133 3.81 -17.43 7.99
C VAL A 133 3.62 -18.95 7.99
N GLN A 134 3.96 -19.63 6.88
CA GLN A 134 3.86 -21.10 6.81
C GLN A 134 4.85 -21.80 7.74
N LYS A 135 6.09 -21.30 7.87
CA LYS A 135 7.09 -21.86 8.80
C LYS A 135 6.67 -21.74 10.26
N LYS A 136 6.01 -20.64 10.66
CA LYS A 136 5.48 -20.48 12.03
C LYS A 136 4.34 -21.44 12.37
N LYS A 137 3.54 -21.85 11.37
CA LYS A 137 2.43 -22.82 11.55
C LYS A 137 2.90 -24.27 11.68
N GLY A 138 4.11 -24.60 11.24
CA GLY A 138 4.67 -25.97 11.30
C GLY A 138 5.54 -26.26 12.54
N GLY A 139 5.69 -25.30 13.46
CA GLY A 139 6.61 -25.39 14.60
C GLY A 139 5.98 -25.78 15.95
N ALA A 140 4.69 -26.11 16.00
CA ALA A 140 4.00 -26.58 17.21
C ALA A 140 3.77 -28.09 17.15
N VAL A 141 4.85 -28.86 17.14
CA VAL A 141 4.82 -30.28 17.52
C VAL A 141 6.16 -30.60 18.19
N ALA A 142 6.17 -30.50 19.52
CA ALA A 142 7.09 -31.18 20.42
C ALA A 142 6.35 -31.37 21.75
#